data_AF-Q1GH20-F1
#
_entry.id   AF-Q1GH20-F1
#
_cell.length_a   1.000
_cell.length_b   1.000
_cell.length_c   1.000
_cell.angle_alpha   90.00
_cell.angle_beta   90.00
_cell.angle_gamma   90.00
#
_symmetry.space_group_name_H-M   'P 1'
#
loop_
_entity.id
_entity.type
_entity.pdbx_description
1 polymer ?
#
loop_
_entity_poly.entity_id
_entity_poly.type
_entity_poly.pdbx_seq_one_letter_code
_entity_poly.pdbx_strand_id
1 'polypeptide(L)'
;MAATQASKVSSLPMRETEADRAVREGAESAAYRATASELRQFVERFERLEEEKKAIAEQQKEVMAEAKGRGYDVKVLRKLIALRKRDADDIAEEEAVLALYKECLGMG
;
A
#
# COMPACT_ATOMS: atom_id res chain seq x y z
N MET A 1 6.90 74.40 -28.41
CA MET A 1 7.15 73.54 -27.23
C MET A 1 5.99 73.67 -26.28
N ALA A 2 5.16 72.63 -26.14
CA ALA A 2 4.25 72.46 -25.02
C ALA A 2 4.08 70.94 -24.82
N ALA A 3 4.61 70.42 -23.73
CA ALA A 3 4.59 69.01 -23.40
C ALA A 3 3.24 68.64 -22.78
N THR A 4 2.47 67.80 -23.46
CA THR A 4 1.29 67.15 -22.88
C THR A 4 1.77 65.94 -22.06
N GLN A 5 1.77 66.06 -20.73
CA GLN A 5 2.05 64.94 -19.85
C GLN A 5 0.89 63.94 -19.88
N ALA A 6 1.23 62.68 -20.14
CA ALA A 6 0.32 61.54 -20.04
C ALA A 6 0.00 61.25 -18.56
N SER A 7 -1.29 61.17 -18.25
CA SER A 7 -1.81 60.82 -16.94
C SER A 7 -1.43 59.37 -16.59
N LYS A 8 -0.56 59.21 -15.60
CA LYS A 8 -0.14 57.91 -15.06
C LYS A 8 -1.29 57.34 -14.21
N VAL A 9 -1.98 56.31 -14.70
CA VAL A 9 -2.96 55.57 -13.89
C VAL A 9 -2.18 54.84 -12.79
N SER A 10 -2.28 55.36 -11.56
CA SER A 10 -1.75 54.72 -10.36
C SER A 10 -2.62 53.50 -10.05
N SER A 11 -2.15 52.30 -10.38
CA SER A 11 -2.73 51.07 -9.85
C SER A 11 -2.41 51.01 -8.36
N LEU A 12 -3.34 51.48 -7.52
CA LEU A 12 -3.27 51.26 -6.08
C LEU A 12 -3.13 49.76 -5.82
N PRO A 13 -2.29 49.32 -4.86
CA PRO A 13 -2.32 47.94 -4.41
C PRO A 13 -3.71 47.69 -3.82
N MET A 14 -4.53 46.90 -4.51
CA MET A 14 -5.88 46.54 -4.05
C MET A 14 -5.77 46.01 -2.62
N ARG A 15 -6.46 46.66 -1.67
CA ARG A 15 -6.67 46.10 -0.33
C ARG A 15 -7.67 44.95 -0.46
N GLU A 16 -7.29 43.78 0.03
CA GLU A 16 -8.17 42.62 0.18
C GLU A 16 -9.44 43.04 0.94
N THR A 17 -10.62 42.79 0.36
CA THR A 17 -11.89 43.05 1.03
C THR A 17 -12.26 41.90 1.97
N GLU A 18 -13.16 42.15 2.92
CA GLU A 18 -13.66 41.09 3.82
C GLU A 18 -14.33 39.94 3.05
N ALA A 19 -14.97 40.25 1.91
CA ALA A 19 -15.52 39.25 1.01
C ALA A 19 -14.44 38.36 0.39
N ASP A 20 -13.30 38.94 -0.03
CA ASP A 20 -12.18 38.18 -0.60
C ASP A 20 -11.56 37.22 0.44
N ARG A 21 -11.44 37.68 1.69
CA ARG A 21 -10.95 36.86 2.80
C ARG A 21 -11.88 35.69 3.11
N ALA A 22 -13.19 35.94 3.18
CA ALA A 22 -14.19 34.91 3.45
C ALA A 22 -14.21 33.81 2.36
N VAL A 23 -14.00 34.19 1.09
CA VAL A 23 -13.89 33.24 -0.02
C VAL A 23 -12.63 32.37 0.12
N ARG A 24 -11.47 32.95 0.48
CA ARG A 24 -10.23 32.18 0.71
C ARG A 24 -10.38 31.20 1.87
N GLU A 25 -10.89 31.65 3.02
CA GLU A 25 -11.12 30.79 4.19
C GLU A 25 -12.13 29.66 3.89
N GLY A 26 -13.16 29.96 3.09
CA GLY A 26 -14.11 28.97 2.59
C GLY A 26 -13.46 27.93 1.67
N ALA A 27 -12.56 28.37 0.78
CA ALA A 27 -11.80 27.51 -0.12
C ALA A 27 -10.79 26.62 0.62
N GLU A 28 -10.05 27.17 1.59
CA GLU A 28 -9.14 26.42 2.46
C GLU A 28 -9.90 25.36 3.27
N SER A 29 -11.06 25.72 3.83
CA SER A 29 -11.94 24.79 4.54
C SER A 29 -12.49 23.69 3.62
N ALA A 30 -12.82 24.01 2.37
CA ALA A 30 -13.27 23.03 1.39
C ALA A 30 -12.13 22.07 0.98
N ALA A 31 -10.92 22.60 0.76
CA ALA A 31 -9.73 21.80 0.48
C ALA A 31 -9.41 20.85 1.65
N TYR A 32 -9.48 21.33 2.90
CA TYR A 32 -9.30 20.50 4.09
C TYR A 32 -10.35 19.39 4.20
N ARG A 33 -11.63 19.68 3.90
CA ARG A 33 -12.68 18.66 3.87
C ARG A 33 -12.44 17.62 2.78
N ALA A 34 -11.95 18.03 1.61
CA ALA A 34 -11.63 17.14 0.51
C ALA A 34 -10.46 16.20 0.88
N THR A 35 -9.36 16.72 1.42
CA THR A 35 -8.22 15.91 1.86
C THR A 35 -8.60 14.98 3.03
N ALA A 36 -9.40 15.45 3.98
CA ALA A 36 -9.92 14.61 5.07
C ALA A 36 -10.87 13.51 4.57
N SER A 37 -11.59 13.74 3.46
CA SER A 37 -12.42 12.69 2.85
C SER A 37 -11.57 11.64 2.14
N GLU A 38 -10.53 12.05 1.43
CA GLU A 38 -9.61 11.13 0.74
C GLU A 38 -8.84 10.25 1.74
N LEU A 39 -8.32 10.85 2.81
CA LEU A 39 -7.66 10.10 3.88
C LEU A 39 -8.58 9.03 4.47
N ARG A 40 -9.84 9.38 4.75
CA ARG A 40 -10.85 8.42 5.23
C ARG A 40 -11.05 7.26 4.26
N GLN A 41 -11.14 7.52 2.96
CA GLN A 41 -11.27 6.45 1.96
C GLN A 41 -10.05 5.52 1.90
N PHE A 42 -8.83 6.02 2.14
CA PHE A 42 -7.65 5.16 2.25
C PHE A 42 -7.73 4.27 3.50
N VAL A 43 -8.07 4.85 4.65
CA VAL A 43 -8.19 4.12 5.93
C VAL A 43 -9.26 3.04 5.83
N GLU A 44 -10.48 3.39 5.40
CA GLU A 44 -11.60 2.44 5.30
C GLU A 44 -11.29 1.28 4.34
N ARG A 45 -10.64 1.55 3.20
CA ARG A 45 -10.22 0.50 2.27
C ARG A 45 -9.19 -0.43 2.91
N PHE A 46 -8.22 0.11 3.65
CA PHE A 46 -7.20 -0.67 4.31
C PHE A 46 -7.77 -1.53 5.44
N GLU A 47 -8.65 -0.98 6.27
CA GLU A 47 -9.31 -1.70 7.36
C GLU A 47 -10.15 -2.87 6.83
N ARG A 48 -10.90 -2.65 5.74
CA ARG A 48 -11.62 -3.75 5.07
C ARG A 48 -10.67 -4.84 4.58
N LEU A 49 -9.54 -4.48 3.96
CA LEU A 49 -8.54 -5.46 3.53
C LEU A 49 -7.92 -6.23 4.71
N GLU A 50 -7.73 -5.59 5.86
CA GLU A 50 -7.26 -6.27 7.08
C GLU A 50 -8.31 -7.24 7.65
N GLU A 51 -9.59 -6.90 7.58
CA GLU A 51 -10.69 -7.83 7.92
C GLU A 51 -10.74 -9.03 6.96
N GLU A 52 -10.69 -8.79 5.65
CA GLU A 52 -10.64 -9.83 4.63
C GLU A 52 -9.44 -10.76 4.84
N LYS A 53 -8.26 -10.20 5.12
CA LYS A 53 -7.03 -10.96 5.42
C LYS A 53 -7.18 -11.82 6.67
N LYS A 54 -7.84 -11.32 7.73
CA LYS A 54 -8.13 -12.13 8.93
C LYS A 54 -9.08 -13.28 8.59
N ALA A 55 -10.15 -13.03 7.84
CA ALA A 55 -11.08 -14.06 7.42
C ALA A 55 -10.39 -15.16 6.59
N ILE A 56 -9.54 -14.76 5.63
CA ILE A 56 -8.73 -15.70 4.83
C ILE A 56 -7.77 -16.51 5.72
N ALA A 57 -7.15 -15.88 6.71
CA ALA A 57 -6.24 -16.56 7.62
C ALA A 57 -6.97 -17.65 8.45
N GLU A 58 -8.20 -17.38 8.91
CA GLU A 58 -9.02 -18.37 9.58
C GLU A 58 -9.42 -19.52 8.63
N GLN A 59 -9.86 -19.21 7.42
CA GLN A 59 -10.16 -20.23 6.40
C GLN A 59 -8.94 -21.13 6.11
N GLN A 60 -7.73 -20.56 6.02
CA GLN A 60 -6.50 -21.33 5.86
C GLN A 60 -6.23 -22.27 7.05
N LYS A 61 -6.54 -21.84 8.29
CA LYS A 61 -6.41 -22.70 9.48
C LYS A 61 -7.39 -23.86 9.45
N GLU A 62 -8.63 -23.62 9.03
CA GLU A 62 -9.66 -24.66 8.89
C GLU A 62 -9.24 -25.75 7.91
N VAL A 63 -8.72 -25.37 6.73
CA VAL A 63 -8.18 -26.33 5.74
C VAL A 63 -7.05 -27.17 6.32
N MET A 64 -6.15 -26.55 7.09
CA MET A 64 -5.05 -27.28 7.75
C MET A 64 -5.55 -28.21 8.85
N ALA A 65 -6.60 -27.81 9.58
CA ALA A 65 -7.23 -28.64 10.60
C ALA A 65 -7.95 -29.84 9.98
N GLU A 66 -8.65 -29.65 8.87
CA GLU A 66 -9.27 -30.71 8.08
C GLU A 66 -8.23 -31.72 7.57
N ALA A 67 -7.12 -31.23 7.00
CA ALA A 67 -6.02 -32.08 6.56
C ALA A 67 -5.44 -32.90 7.73
N LYS A 68 -5.27 -32.29 8.90
CA LYS A 68 -4.84 -32.99 10.12
C LYS A 68 -5.83 -34.07 10.54
N GLY A 69 -7.13 -33.77 10.52
CA GLY A 69 -8.20 -34.73 10.84
C GLY A 69 -8.24 -35.93 9.89
N ARG A 70 -7.78 -35.74 8.65
CA ARG A 70 -7.60 -36.80 7.64
C ARG A 70 -6.27 -37.56 7.75
N GLY A 71 -5.40 -37.20 8.68
CA GLY A 71 -4.12 -37.88 8.92
C GLY A 71 -2.91 -37.33 8.15
N TYR A 72 -3.03 -36.17 7.48
CA TYR A 72 -1.88 -35.54 6.83
C TYR A 72 -0.98 -34.79 7.83
N ASP A 73 0.33 -34.79 7.57
CA ASP A 73 1.27 -33.95 8.32
C ASP A 73 1.20 -32.49 7.84
N VAL A 74 0.59 -31.65 8.66
CA VAL A 74 0.44 -30.21 8.42
C VAL A 74 1.78 -29.48 8.25
N LYS A 75 2.85 -29.92 8.94
CA LYS A 75 4.18 -29.31 8.80
C LYS A 75 4.74 -29.57 7.40
N VAL A 76 4.57 -30.80 6.89
CA VAL A 76 5.01 -31.16 5.53
C VAL A 76 4.18 -30.41 4.48
N LEU A 77 2.86 -30.32 4.66
CA LEU A 77 2.00 -29.54 3.74
C LEU A 77 2.40 -28.06 3.67
N ARG A 78 2.72 -27.43 4.80
CA ARG A 78 3.21 -26.04 4.81
C ARG A 78 4.53 -25.88 4.07
N LYS A 79 5.47 -26.83 4.23
CA LYS A 79 6.72 -26.84 3.46
C LYS A 79 6.44 -26.96 1.96
N LEU A 80 5.54 -27.87 1.56
CA LEU A 80 5.16 -28.07 0.17
C LEU A 80 4.52 -26.82 -0.43
N ILE A 81 3.63 -26.13 0.28
CA ILE A 81 3.03 -24.87 -0.19
C ILE A 81 4.10 -23.78 -0.32
N ALA A 82 5.05 -23.70 0.61
CA ALA A 82 6.14 -22.73 0.53
C ALA A 82 7.05 -23.00 -0.68
N LEU A 83 7.43 -24.26 -0.91
CA LEU A 83 8.21 -24.66 -2.10
C LEU A 83 7.49 -24.29 -3.40
N ARG A 84 6.17 -24.51 -3.47
CA ARG A 84 5.35 -24.16 -4.65
C ARG A 84 5.23 -22.67 -4.94
N LYS A 85 5.63 -21.79 -4.01
CA LYS A 85 5.63 -20.34 -4.20
C LYS A 85 6.97 -19.81 -4.72
N ARG A 86 8.02 -20.62 -4.67
CA ARG A 86 9.36 -20.23 -5.12
C ARG A 86 9.49 -20.41 -6.62
N ASP A 87 10.43 -19.67 -7.20
CA ASP A 87 10.81 -19.87 -8.60
C ASP A 87 11.45 -21.25 -8.80
N ALA A 88 11.20 -21.88 -9.95
CA ALA A 88 11.72 -23.21 -10.24
C ALA A 88 13.25 -23.21 -10.37
N ASP A 89 13.83 -22.12 -10.90
CA ASP A 89 15.27 -21.97 -11.07
C ASP A 89 15.95 -21.79 -9.71
N ASP A 90 15.35 -20.99 -8.81
CA ASP A 90 15.83 -20.83 -7.42
C ASP A 90 15.85 -22.17 -6.67
N ILE A 91 14.83 -23.03 -6.88
CA ILE A 91 14.77 -24.35 -6.27
C ILE A 91 15.89 -25.24 -6.83
N ALA A 92 16.06 -25.25 -8.16
CA ALA A 92 17.06 -26.09 -8.82
C ALA A 92 18.49 -25.70 -8.42
N GLU A 93 18.79 -24.40 -8.29
CA GLU A 93 20.09 -23.92 -7.84
C GLU A 93 20.39 -24.37 -6.40
N GLU A 94 19.43 -24.18 -5.48
CA GLU A 94 19.60 -24.64 -4.09
C GLU A 94 19.75 -26.16 -4.00
N GLU A 95 18.98 -26.92 -4.78
CA GLU A 95 19.08 -28.39 -4.79
C GLU A 95 20.44 -28.86 -5.30
N ALA A 96 21.00 -28.20 -6.33
CA ALA A 96 22.34 -28.48 -6.84
C ALA A 96 23.42 -28.21 -5.78
N VAL A 97 23.33 -27.08 -5.08
CA VAL A 97 24.26 -26.74 -3.98
C VAL A 97 24.12 -27.73 -2.82
N LEU A 98 22.89 -28.09 -2.45
CA LEU A 98 22.64 -29.06 -1.39
C LEU A 98 23.19 -30.45 -1.74
N ALA A 99 23.05 -30.88 -2.99
CA ALA A 99 23.59 -32.14 -3.47
C ALA A 99 25.13 -32.17 -3.33
N LEU A 100 25.82 -31.10 -3.75
CA LEU A 100 27.26 -30.94 -3.58
C LEU A 100 27.68 -31.05 -2.10
N TYR A 101 26.97 -30.38 -1.20
CA TYR A 101 27.28 -30.43 0.23
C TYR A 101 27.06 -31.82 0.83
N LYS A 102 26.00 -32.53 0.43
CA LYS A 102 25.77 -33.91 0.87
C LYS A 102 26.86 -34.84 0.40
N GLU A 103 27.32 -34.70 -0.85
CA GLU A 103 28.44 -35.47 -1.39
C GLU A 103 29.72 -35.24 -0.56
N CYS A 104 30.07 -33.98 -0.29
CA CYS A 104 31.22 -33.64 0.56
C CYS A 104 31.13 -34.22 1.97
N LEU A 105 29.92 -34.38 2.50
CA LEU A 105 29.65 -34.93 3.83
C LEU A 105 29.42 -36.46 3.83
N GLY A 106 29.47 -37.12 2.67
CA GLY A 106 29.20 -38.56 2.56
C GLY A 106 27.76 -38.95 2.88
N MET A 107 26.80 -38.05 2.67
CA MET A 107 25.37 -38.24 2.95
C MET A 107 24.55 -38.67 1.72
N GLY A 108 25.17 -39.45 0.82
CA GLY A 108 24.56 -39.96 -0.43
C GLY A 108 23.76 -41.25 -0.25
#